data_AF-A0A7R9H9Q7-F1
#
_entry.id   AF-A0A7R9H9Q7-F1
#
_cell.length_a   1.000
_cell.length_b   1.000
_cell.length_c   1.000
_cell.angle_alpha   90.00
_cell.angle_beta   90.00
_cell.angle_gamma   90.00
#
_symmetry.space_group_name_H-M   'P 1'
#
loop_
_entity.id
_entity.type
_entity.pdbx_description
1 polymer ?
#
loop_
_entity_poly.entity_id
_entity_poly.type
_entity_poly.pdbx_seq_one_letter_code
_entity_poly.pdbx_strand_id
1 'polypeptide(L)'
;RDQLHRRLLHDDAFGVEEALNETAFGKGLVARGKHYVIGGPIPPVGSSPSLAALERDLAQRKLLSPWTFLSPANDFTFKQWVSTYKMEYSGLTNALPPNVHILTLEPWQGRSLLLRLEHTLENTDDPLLSKPATVYLQKLFSPFTIVSARETTLGANQWLKDSDRLVWQVESNEVFETISEKPKYQDNGLLNSPRLRELCRETAGGSPIRTIQGKGAASQVVMDTPQGMNQCTDEKVAGGGVFEQQVLVMPLEGDAVLQ
;
A
#
# COMPACT_ATOMS: atom_id res chain seq x y z
N ARG A 1 -16.45 -22.11 -12.49
CA ARG A 1 -17.60 -22.57 -11.68
C ARG A 1 -17.53 -21.77 -10.40
N ASP A 2 -18.47 -20.85 -10.19
CA ASP A 2 -18.42 -19.97 -9.03
C ASP A 2 -18.99 -20.74 -7.83
N GLN A 3 -18.11 -21.06 -6.88
CA GLN A 3 -18.41 -21.90 -5.74
C GLN A 3 -18.76 -21.01 -4.54
N LEU A 4 -20.05 -20.93 -4.21
CA LEU A 4 -20.55 -20.02 -3.16
C LEU A 4 -20.68 -20.67 -1.78
N HIS A 5 -20.99 -21.96 -1.72
CA HIS A 5 -21.15 -22.73 -0.50
C HIS A 5 -20.97 -24.23 -0.80
N ARG A 6 -20.50 -25.02 0.17
CA ARG A 6 -20.23 -26.46 0.01
C ARG A 6 -20.94 -27.26 1.09
N ARG A 7 -21.37 -28.46 0.71
CA ARG A 7 -21.83 -29.49 1.63
C ARG A 7 -21.32 -30.85 1.13
N LEU A 8 -20.58 -31.55 1.97
CA LEU A 8 -20.06 -32.89 1.73
C LEU A 8 -20.67 -33.85 2.75
N LEU A 9 -20.97 -35.07 2.32
CA LEU A 9 -21.52 -36.11 3.20
C LEU A 9 -20.44 -37.04 3.75
N HIS A 10 -19.21 -36.88 3.29
CA HIS A 10 -18.05 -37.68 3.66
C HIS A 10 -16.86 -36.77 3.96
N ASP A 11 -16.03 -37.23 4.89
CA ASP A 11 -14.72 -36.69 5.21
C ASP A 11 -13.75 -36.94 4.04
N ASP A 12 -12.73 -36.08 3.93
CA ASP A 12 -11.71 -36.15 2.90
C ASP A 12 -10.40 -36.83 3.36
N ALA A 13 -10.38 -37.36 4.59
CA ALA A 13 -9.27 -38.07 5.21
C ALA A 13 -7.99 -37.25 5.41
N PHE A 14 -8.11 -35.92 5.49
CA PHE A 14 -6.98 -35.03 5.83
C PHE A 14 -6.90 -34.67 7.33
N GLY A 15 -7.61 -35.41 8.19
CA GLY A 15 -7.44 -35.38 9.65
C GLY A 15 -8.49 -34.59 10.44
N VAL A 16 -9.54 -34.09 9.77
CA VAL A 16 -10.70 -33.48 10.45
C VAL A 16 -11.70 -34.55 10.91
N GLU A 17 -11.76 -35.69 10.22
CA GLU A 17 -12.60 -36.86 10.54
C GLU A 17 -14.12 -36.56 10.57
N GLU A 18 -14.53 -35.47 9.92
CA GLU A 18 -15.93 -35.05 9.84
C GLU A 18 -16.28 -34.63 8.41
N ALA A 19 -17.51 -34.97 7.99
CA ALA A 19 -18.04 -34.48 6.74
C ALA A 19 -18.34 -32.97 6.85
N LEU A 20 -18.04 -32.20 5.79
CA LEU A 20 -18.42 -30.78 5.69
C LEU A 20 -19.94 -30.63 5.55
N ASN A 21 -20.68 -30.83 6.63
CA ASN A 21 -22.14 -30.94 6.66
C ASN A 21 -22.75 -30.06 7.77
N GLU A 22 -22.43 -28.77 7.74
CA GLU A 22 -22.84 -27.82 8.78
C GLU A 22 -24.37 -27.67 8.87
N THR A 23 -24.88 -27.62 10.11
CA THR A 23 -26.32 -27.46 10.39
C THR A 23 -26.56 -26.41 11.48
N ALA A 24 -27.72 -25.74 11.40
CA ALA A 24 -28.24 -24.84 12.41
C ALA A 24 -29.70 -25.20 12.71
N PHE A 25 -30.06 -25.35 13.99
CA PHE A 25 -31.42 -25.74 14.43
C PHE A 25 -31.95 -27.02 13.75
N GLY A 26 -31.08 -28.00 13.54
CA GLY A 26 -31.44 -29.27 12.88
C GLY A 26 -31.68 -29.18 11.38
N LYS A 27 -31.33 -28.05 10.74
CA LYS A 27 -31.45 -27.82 9.29
C LYS A 27 -30.09 -27.48 8.70
N GLY A 28 -29.90 -27.73 7.41
CA GLY A 28 -28.66 -27.34 6.71
C GLY A 28 -28.37 -25.85 6.84
N LEU A 29 -27.10 -25.49 7.05
CA LEU A 29 -26.67 -24.10 7.22
C LEU A 29 -27.04 -23.26 6.00
N VAL A 30 -27.49 -22.03 6.23
CA VAL A 30 -27.79 -21.05 5.18
C VAL A 30 -26.78 -19.91 5.25
N ALA A 31 -25.89 -19.83 4.27
CA ALA A 31 -24.97 -18.72 4.10
C ALA A 31 -25.62 -17.58 3.30
N ARG A 32 -25.35 -16.33 3.69
CA ARG A 32 -25.77 -15.13 2.94
C ARG A 32 -24.55 -14.30 2.57
N GLY A 33 -24.33 -14.11 1.27
CA GLY A 33 -23.25 -13.29 0.72
C GLY A 33 -23.78 -12.11 -0.09
N LYS A 34 -22.89 -11.19 -0.46
CA LYS A 34 -23.13 -10.12 -1.43
C LYS A 34 -21.99 -10.14 -2.44
N HIS A 35 -22.32 -10.05 -3.72
CA HIS A 35 -21.35 -9.85 -4.79
C HIS A 35 -21.57 -8.49 -5.42
N TYR A 36 -20.48 -7.80 -5.70
CA TYR A 36 -20.46 -6.52 -6.40
C TYR A 36 -19.75 -6.74 -7.72
N VAL A 37 -20.40 -6.33 -8.81
CA VAL A 37 -19.85 -6.44 -10.16
C VAL A 37 -19.79 -5.03 -10.73
N ILE A 38 -18.62 -4.64 -11.21
CA ILE A 38 -18.43 -3.40 -11.96
C ILE A 38 -18.29 -3.78 -13.43
N GLY A 39 -19.05 -3.10 -14.28
CA GLY A 39 -18.97 -3.23 -15.73
C GLY A 39 -19.10 -1.86 -16.38
N GLY A 40 -18.46 -1.69 -17.53
CA GLY A 40 -18.48 -0.44 -18.28
C GLY A 40 -17.55 -0.49 -19.48
N PRO A 41 -17.59 0.52 -20.36
CA PRO A 41 -16.63 0.64 -21.44
C PRO A 41 -15.23 0.76 -20.86
N ILE A 42 -14.25 0.11 -21.50
CA ILE A 42 -12.84 0.23 -21.12
C ILE A 42 -12.44 1.70 -21.38
N PRO A 43 -12.00 2.45 -20.35
CA PRO A 43 -11.55 3.82 -20.55
C PRO A 43 -10.41 3.88 -21.57
N PRO A 44 -10.30 4.95 -22.37
CA PRO A 44 -9.18 5.12 -23.28
C PRO A 44 -7.84 5.00 -22.56
N VAL A 45 -6.82 4.47 -23.22
CA VAL A 45 -5.47 4.34 -22.66
C VAL A 45 -4.99 5.70 -22.16
N GLY A 46 -4.50 5.75 -20.91
CA GLY A 46 -4.06 6.99 -20.26
C GLY A 46 -5.16 7.75 -19.51
N SER A 47 -6.41 7.28 -19.53
CA SER A 47 -7.49 7.84 -18.71
C SER A 47 -7.46 7.30 -17.27
N SER A 48 -7.84 8.15 -16.33
CA SER A 48 -7.96 7.83 -14.90
C SER A 48 -9.31 8.37 -14.38
N PRO A 49 -10.02 7.64 -13.50
CA PRO A 49 -9.65 6.34 -12.94
C PRO A 49 -9.86 5.20 -13.94
N SER A 50 -8.96 4.21 -13.92
CA SER A 50 -9.09 2.96 -14.65
C SER A 50 -10.17 2.07 -14.02
N LEU A 51 -10.55 1.00 -14.74
CA LEU A 51 -11.48 0.01 -14.20
C LEU A 51 -10.91 -0.68 -12.94
N ALA A 52 -9.61 -0.96 -12.91
CA ALA A 52 -8.94 -1.55 -11.75
C ALA A 52 -8.97 -0.59 -10.54
N ALA A 53 -8.75 0.71 -10.75
CA ALA A 53 -8.85 1.69 -9.69
C ALA A 53 -10.27 1.80 -9.11
N LEU A 54 -11.29 1.76 -9.97
CA LEU A 54 -12.70 1.74 -9.53
C LEU A 54 -13.06 0.46 -8.78
N GLU A 55 -12.55 -0.69 -9.22
CA GLU A 55 -12.70 -1.96 -8.51
C GLU A 55 -12.11 -1.90 -7.11
N ARG A 56 -10.87 -1.41 -7.00
CA ARG A 56 -10.16 -1.31 -5.72
C ARG A 56 -10.86 -0.36 -4.74
N ASP A 57 -11.31 0.81 -5.20
CA ASP A 57 -12.09 1.74 -4.40
C ASP A 57 -13.41 1.11 -3.92
N LEU A 58 -14.14 0.43 -4.81
CA LEU A 58 -15.39 -0.23 -4.42
C LEU A 58 -15.14 -1.34 -3.39
N ALA A 59 -14.13 -2.19 -3.62
CA ALA A 59 -13.76 -3.26 -2.70
C ALA A 59 -13.45 -2.71 -1.30
N GLN A 60 -12.65 -1.64 -1.22
CA GLN A 60 -12.32 -0.99 0.06
C GLN A 60 -13.54 -0.39 0.75
N ARG A 61 -14.41 0.33 0.03
CA ARG A 61 -15.64 0.89 0.62
C ARG A 61 -16.59 -0.17 1.17
N LYS A 62 -16.60 -1.37 0.57
CA LYS A 62 -17.44 -2.49 1.06
C LYS A 62 -16.80 -3.21 2.23
N LEU A 63 -15.48 -3.43 2.19
CA LEU A 63 -14.73 -4.03 3.28
C LEU A 63 -14.82 -3.16 4.56
N LEU A 64 -14.64 -1.85 4.41
CA LEU A 64 -14.66 -0.87 5.49
C LEU A 64 -15.96 -0.05 5.49
N SER A 65 -17.08 -0.77 5.49
CA SER A 65 -18.39 -0.13 5.57
C SER A 65 -18.55 0.62 6.91
N PRO A 66 -19.20 1.80 6.93
CA PRO A 66 -19.37 2.57 8.15
C PRO A 66 -20.19 1.79 9.18
N TRP A 67 -19.79 1.91 10.44
CA TRP A 67 -20.52 1.31 11.56
C TRP A 67 -21.72 2.17 11.90
N THR A 68 -22.90 1.55 11.97
CA THR A 68 -24.14 2.23 12.34
C THR A 68 -24.42 1.98 13.81
N PHE A 69 -24.47 3.05 14.59
CA PHE A 69 -24.85 3.00 16.00
C PHE A 69 -26.26 3.57 16.15
N LEU A 70 -27.07 2.94 17.00
CA LEU A 70 -28.43 3.36 17.30
C LEU A 70 -28.56 3.57 18.81
N SER A 71 -29.08 4.71 19.22
CA SER A 71 -29.37 5.04 20.62
C SER A 71 -30.84 5.40 20.77
N PRO A 72 -31.51 4.99 21.86
CA PRO A 72 -32.84 5.48 22.18
C PRO A 72 -32.84 7.02 22.31
N ALA A 73 -33.84 7.68 21.74
CA ALA A 73 -33.96 9.14 21.75
C ALA A 73 -35.26 9.63 22.44
N ASN A 74 -35.86 8.79 23.27
CA ASN A 74 -37.18 9.04 23.84
C ASN A 74 -37.23 10.28 24.75
N ASP A 75 -36.10 10.60 25.40
CA ASP A 75 -36.01 11.69 26.37
C ASP A 75 -35.50 13.02 25.78
N PHE A 76 -35.19 13.04 24.48
CA PHE A 76 -34.62 14.22 23.80
C PHE A 76 -35.40 14.57 22.54
N THR A 77 -35.76 15.85 22.40
CA THR A 77 -36.15 16.39 21.10
C THR A 77 -34.92 16.49 20.19
N PHE A 78 -35.12 16.44 18.86
CA PHE A 78 -34.03 16.62 17.90
C PHE A 78 -33.23 17.92 18.14
N LYS A 79 -33.93 19.01 18.50
CA LYS A 79 -33.28 20.29 18.81
C LYS A 79 -32.36 20.21 20.04
N GLN A 80 -32.79 19.52 21.11
CA GLN A 80 -31.95 19.30 22.30
C GLN A 80 -30.76 18.40 22.00
N TRP A 81 -30.93 17.39 21.15
CA TRP A 81 -29.85 16.50 20.74
C TRP A 81 -28.75 17.27 20.01
N VAL A 82 -29.12 18.05 18.99
CA VAL A 82 -28.19 18.86 18.19
C VAL A 82 -27.46 19.91 19.04
N SER A 83 -28.10 20.46 20.08
CA SER A 83 -27.44 21.42 20.98
C SER A 83 -26.53 20.77 22.02
N THR A 84 -26.74 19.51 22.35
CA THR A 84 -26.02 18.81 23.43
C THR A 84 -24.82 18.02 22.90
N TYR A 85 -24.97 17.41 21.72
CA TYR A 85 -23.99 16.48 21.17
C TYR A 85 -23.33 17.02 19.90
N LYS A 86 -22.08 16.60 19.66
CA LYS A 86 -21.38 16.84 18.39
C LYS A 86 -21.95 15.91 17.33
N MET A 87 -22.58 16.49 16.32
CA MET A 87 -23.22 15.76 15.22
C MET A 87 -22.24 15.31 14.14
N GLU A 88 -21.03 15.87 14.15
CA GLU A 88 -19.98 15.57 13.18
C GLU A 88 -18.63 15.55 13.88
N TYR A 89 -17.78 14.62 13.46
CA TYR A 89 -16.40 14.51 13.90
C TYR A 89 -15.55 13.99 12.73
N SER A 90 -14.39 14.61 12.53
CA SER A 90 -13.35 14.12 11.61
C SER A 90 -12.02 14.06 12.35
N GLY A 91 -11.41 12.88 12.38
CA GLY A 91 -10.07 12.68 12.92
C GLY A 91 -8.95 13.13 11.97
N LEU A 92 -9.24 13.30 10.69
CA LEU A 92 -8.30 13.80 9.68
C LEU A 92 -8.53 15.29 9.42
N THR A 93 -7.46 16.05 9.23
CA THR A 93 -7.56 17.47 8.84
C THR A 93 -7.90 17.63 7.36
N ASN A 94 -7.39 16.73 6.52
CA ASN A 94 -7.59 16.69 5.08
C ASN A 94 -7.77 15.24 4.63
N ALA A 95 -8.48 15.04 3.53
CA ALA A 95 -8.56 13.73 2.90
C ALA A 95 -7.16 13.27 2.44
N LEU A 96 -6.88 11.98 2.60
CA LEU A 96 -5.69 11.35 2.05
C LEU A 96 -5.74 11.36 0.51
N PRO A 97 -4.57 11.26 -0.17
CA PRO A 97 -4.53 10.97 -1.59
C PRO A 97 -5.40 9.75 -1.93
N PRO A 98 -6.13 9.73 -3.07
CA PRO A 98 -7.07 8.65 -3.39
C PRO A 98 -6.45 7.25 -3.48
N ASN A 99 -5.14 7.18 -3.69
CA ASN A 99 -4.34 5.98 -3.79
C ASN A 99 -3.63 5.59 -2.48
N VAL A 100 -3.89 6.29 -1.37
CA VAL A 100 -3.31 6.03 -0.05
C VAL A 100 -4.40 5.76 0.98
N HIS A 101 -4.22 4.71 1.76
CA HIS A 101 -5.17 4.29 2.79
C HIS A 101 -4.47 4.05 4.14
N ILE A 102 -5.14 4.44 5.25
CA ILE A 102 -4.69 4.08 6.60
C ILE A 102 -5.16 2.67 6.89
N LEU A 103 -4.24 1.71 6.83
CA LEU A 103 -4.52 0.32 7.15
C LEU A 103 -4.63 0.09 8.66
N THR A 104 -3.84 0.83 9.44
CA THR A 104 -3.86 0.71 10.91
C THR A 104 -3.51 2.03 11.56
N LEU A 105 -4.25 2.39 12.61
CA LEU A 105 -3.89 3.41 13.57
C LEU A 105 -4.25 2.88 14.96
N GLU A 106 -3.25 2.46 15.72
CA GLU A 106 -3.48 1.81 17.02
C GLU A 106 -2.49 2.31 18.09
N PRO A 107 -2.87 2.29 19.38
CA PRO A 107 -1.92 2.46 20.47
C PRO A 107 -0.83 1.40 20.41
N TRP A 108 0.39 1.81 20.69
CA TRP A 108 1.54 0.91 20.77
C TRP A 108 2.26 1.02 22.11
N GLN A 109 3.51 0.55 22.20
CA GLN A 109 4.25 0.47 23.45
C GLN A 109 4.40 1.87 24.08
N GLY A 110 4.14 1.93 25.39
CA GLY A 110 4.21 3.18 26.16
C GLY A 110 3.19 4.22 25.68
N ARG A 111 3.65 5.44 25.41
CA ARG A 111 2.83 6.54 24.87
C ARG A 111 3.15 6.74 23.39
N SER A 112 2.97 5.72 22.57
CA SER A 112 3.20 5.80 21.13
C SER A 112 2.04 5.23 20.34
N LEU A 113 1.96 5.60 19.06
CA LEU A 113 1.03 5.07 18.10
C LEU A 113 1.76 4.32 16.99
N LEU A 114 1.11 3.29 16.49
CA LEU A 114 1.50 2.58 15.29
C LEU A 114 0.58 2.99 14.14
N LEU A 115 1.16 3.54 13.09
CA LEU A 115 0.48 3.95 11.87
C LEU A 115 0.97 3.08 10.71
N ARG A 116 0.03 2.45 10.00
CA ARG A 116 0.30 1.76 8.73
C ARG A 116 -0.42 2.47 7.61
N LEU A 117 0.34 2.90 6.61
CA LEU A 117 -0.16 3.46 5.36
C LEU A 117 0.09 2.47 4.24
N GLU A 118 -0.89 2.28 3.37
CA GLU A 118 -0.75 1.44 2.18
C GLU A 118 -1.04 2.24 0.91
N HIS A 119 -0.29 1.93 -0.15
CA HIS A 119 -0.67 2.31 -1.50
C HIS A 119 -1.66 1.28 -2.03
N THR A 120 -2.84 1.70 -2.48
CA THR A 120 -3.93 0.77 -2.76
C THR A 120 -3.84 0.11 -4.13
N LEU A 121 -3.10 0.71 -5.06
CA LEU A 121 -2.96 0.28 -6.46
C LEU A 121 -1.56 -0.23 -6.77
N GLU A 122 -1.49 -1.21 -7.67
CA GLU A 122 -0.23 -1.66 -8.28
C GLU A 122 0.26 -0.68 -9.35
N ASN A 123 1.52 -0.79 -9.79
CA ASN A 123 2.14 0.19 -10.70
C ASN A 123 1.48 0.34 -12.07
N THR A 124 0.73 -0.66 -12.52
CA THR A 124 0.11 -0.67 -13.85
C THR A 124 -1.40 -0.56 -13.81
N ASP A 125 -1.99 -0.45 -12.63
CA ASP A 125 -3.46 -0.40 -12.48
C ASP A 125 -4.04 0.88 -13.07
N ASP A 126 -3.38 2.02 -12.89
CA ASP A 126 -3.89 3.32 -13.31
C ASP A 126 -2.75 4.28 -13.74
N PRO A 127 -2.88 5.01 -14.86
CA PRO A 127 -1.83 5.89 -15.36
C PRO A 127 -1.51 7.10 -14.46
N LEU A 128 -2.41 7.48 -13.54
CA LEU A 128 -2.22 8.60 -12.61
C LEU A 128 -2.18 8.13 -11.16
N LEU A 129 -3.11 7.29 -10.73
CA LEU A 129 -3.26 6.85 -9.34
C LEU A 129 -2.25 5.78 -8.94
N SER A 130 -1.60 5.10 -9.89
CA SER A 130 -0.46 4.20 -9.60
C SER A 130 0.87 4.95 -9.49
N LYS A 131 0.88 6.28 -9.49
CA LYS A 131 2.10 7.06 -9.26
C LYS A 131 2.33 7.25 -7.77
N PRO A 132 3.59 7.50 -7.36
CA PRO A 132 3.89 7.82 -5.99
C PRO A 132 3.04 8.95 -5.42
N ALA A 133 2.56 8.77 -4.19
CA ALA A 133 1.79 9.77 -3.45
C ALA A 133 2.53 10.24 -2.21
N THR A 134 2.39 11.52 -1.88
CA THR A 134 3.01 12.14 -0.71
C THR A 134 1.98 12.37 0.40
N VAL A 135 2.33 12.00 1.62
CA VAL A 135 1.51 12.29 2.82
C VAL A 135 2.30 13.11 3.83
N TYR A 136 1.72 14.23 4.25
CA TYR A 136 2.27 15.13 5.27
C TYR A 136 1.71 14.75 6.64
N LEU A 137 2.53 14.13 7.48
CA LEU A 137 2.07 13.57 8.76
C LEU A 137 1.82 14.61 9.85
N GLN A 138 2.64 15.66 9.93
CA GLN A 138 2.62 16.60 11.06
C GLN A 138 1.22 17.17 11.34
N LYS A 139 0.46 17.45 10.29
CA LYS A 139 -0.92 17.98 10.36
C LYS A 139 -1.97 16.97 9.89
N LEU A 140 -1.66 15.69 9.79
CA LEU A 140 -2.60 14.70 9.25
C LEU A 140 -3.84 14.54 10.15
N PHE A 141 -3.63 14.48 11.46
CA PHE A 141 -4.69 14.27 12.45
C PHE A 141 -5.13 15.59 13.09
N SER A 142 -6.44 15.75 13.26
CA SER A 142 -7.04 16.91 13.94
C SER A 142 -6.90 16.88 15.47
N PRO A 143 -6.91 15.72 16.17
CA PRO A 143 -6.89 15.70 17.64
C PRO A 143 -5.50 15.84 18.24
N PHE A 144 -4.44 15.56 17.48
CA PHE A 144 -3.05 15.59 17.96
C PHE A 144 -2.08 15.91 16.82
N THR A 145 -0.89 16.39 17.18
CA THR A 145 0.20 16.69 16.24
C THR A 145 1.28 15.62 16.34
N ILE A 146 1.76 15.14 15.19
CA ILE A 146 2.85 14.17 15.14
C ILE A 146 4.18 14.93 15.24
N VAL A 147 4.92 14.70 16.32
CA VAL A 147 6.20 15.39 16.59
C VAL A 147 7.37 14.67 15.91
N SER A 148 7.36 13.34 15.94
CA SER A 148 8.34 12.51 15.24
C SER A 148 7.69 11.23 14.75
N ALA A 149 8.30 10.62 13.74
CA ALA A 149 7.90 9.32 13.22
C ALA A 149 9.17 8.51 12.93
N ARG A 150 9.12 7.21 13.22
CA ARG A 150 10.23 6.30 12.94
C ARG A 150 9.73 5.04 12.25
N GLU A 151 10.39 4.64 11.17
CA GLU A 151 10.02 3.47 10.39
C GLU A 151 10.44 2.15 11.04
N THR A 152 9.58 1.15 10.91
CA THR A 152 9.83 -0.24 11.34
C THR A 152 9.56 -1.22 10.21
N THR A 153 9.96 -2.48 10.42
CA THR A 153 9.46 -3.61 9.63
C THR A 153 7.91 -3.71 9.72
N LEU A 154 7.29 -4.46 8.80
CA LEU A 154 5.83 -4.60 8.72
C LEU A 154 5.20 -5.11 10.05
N GLY A 155 5.92 -6.00 10.74
CA GLY A 155 5.54 -6.55 12.04
C GLY A 155 5.78 -5.60 13.22
N ALA A 156 6.31 -4.39 12.98
CA ALA A 156 6.66 -3.40 14.00
C ALA A 156 7.61 -3.92 15.10
N ASN A 157 8.42 -4.93 14.82
CA ASN A 157 9.29 -5.57 15.82
C ASN A 157 10.78 -5.21 15.67
N GLN A 158 11.16 -4.55 14.57
CA GLN A 158 12.52 -4.15 14.26
C GLN A 158 12.50 -2.80 13.54
N TRP A 159 13.48 -1.95 13.82
CA TRP A 159 13.64 -0.70 13.08
C TRP A 159 14.04 -1.00 11.64
N LEU A 160 13.46 -0.28 10.67
CA LEU A 160 13.73 -0.58 9.27
C LEU A 160 15.20 -0.42 8.91
N LYS A 161 15.86 0.59 9.50
CA LYS A 161 17.30 0.84 9.35
C LYS A 161 18.20 -0.30 9.83
N ASP A 162 17.69 -1.16 10.72
CA ASP A 162 18.43 -2.27 11.32
C ASP A 162 18.07 -3.62 10.64
N SER A 163 17.24 -3.59 9.57
CA SER A 163 16.76 -4.77 8.85
C SER A 163 17.62 -5.06 7.62
N ASP A 164 18.44 -6.11 7.70
CA ASP A 164 19.26 -6.58 6.58
C ASP A 164 18.59 -7.70 5.79
N ARG A 165 18.50 -7.53 4.47
CA ARG A 165 17.95 -8.54 3.56
C ARG A 165 19.02 -9.57 3.19
N LEU A 166 18.69 -10.85 3.30
CA LEU A 166 19.54 -11.92 2.79
C LEU A 166 19.71 -11.81 1.27
N VAL A 167 20.96 -11.92 0.81
CA VAL A 167 21.33 -11.92 -0.61
C VAL A 167 21.38 -13.36 -1.10
N TRP A 168 20.40 -13.72 -1.93
CA TRP A 168 20.33 -15.05 -2.54
C TRP A 168 20.98 -15.03 -3.92
N GLN A 169 21.82 -16.03 -4.20
CA GLN A 169 22.26 -16.32 -5.56
C GLN A 169 21.13 -17.08 -6.26
N VAL A 170 20.39 -16.37 -7.11
CA VAL A 170 19.31 -16.96 -7.89
C VAL A 170 19.86 -17.51 -9.20
N GLU A 171 19.50 -18.73 -9.54
CA GLU A 171 19.79 -19.27 -10.87
C GLU A 171 18.92 -18.52 -11.88
N SER A 172 19.57 -17.81 -12.81
CA SER A 172 18.87 -17.17 -13.92
C SER A 172 18.95 -18.05 -15.15
N ASN A 173 17.80 -18.36 -15.76
CA ASN A 173 17.75 -18.94 -17.10
C ASN A 173 18.11 -17.91 -18.21
N GLU A 174 18.70 -16.78 -17.82
CA GLU A 174 19.13 -15.76 -18.75
C GLU A 174 20.52 -16.09 -19.29
N VAL A 175 20.55 -16.45 -20.56
CA VAL A 175 21.78 -16.54 -21.33
C VAL A 175 22.25 -15.12 -21.58
N PHE A 176 23.20 -14.64 -20.78
CA PHE A 176 23.97 -13.47 -21.17
C PHE A 176 24.84 -13.88 -22.35
N GLU A 177 24.54 -13.38 -23.56
CA GLU A 177 25.47 -13.50 -24.66
C GLU A 177 26.78 -12.83 -24.23
N THR A 178 27.76 -13.66 -23.89
CA THR A 178 29.12 -13.19 -23.71
C THR A 178 29.57 -12.80 -25.11
N ILE A 179 29.54 -11.50 -25.42
CA ILE A 179 30.24 -11.00 -26.59
C ILE A 179 31.72 -11.26 -26.30
N SER A 180 32.20 -12.43 -26.73
CA SER A 180 33.60 -12.71 -26.91
C SER A 180 34.06 -11.75 -27.99
N GLU A 181 34.50 -10.55 -27.60
CA GLU A 181 35.38 -9.77 -28.44
C GLU A 181 36.62 -10.62 -28.71
N LYS A 182 36.63 -11.31 -29.85
CA LYS A 182 37.87 -11.86 -30.38
C LYS A 182 38.83 -10.69 -30.55
N PRO A 183 40.09 -10.78 -30.09
CA PRO A 183 41.04 -9.70 -30.25
C PRO A 183 41.16 -9.38 -31.74
N LYS A 184 40.82 -8.13 -32.11
CA LYS A 184 41.00 -7.63 -33.47
C LYS A 184 42.49 -7.60 -33.76
N TYR A 185 42.90 -8.37 -34.75
CA TYR A 185 44.20 -8.27 -35.40
C TYR A 185 44.43 -6.83 -35.85
N GLN A 186 45.54 -6.22 -35.43
CA GLN A 186 45.96 -4.90 -35.89
C GLN A 186 46.31 -4.98 -37.37
N ASP A 187 45.51 -4.32 -38.21
CA ASP A 187 45.93 -3.95 -39.55
C ASP A 187 46.18 -2.45 -39.58
N ASN A 188 47.39 -2.08 -39.97
CA ASN A 188 47.86 -0.71 -40.05
C ASN A 188 47.35 -0.09 -41.36
N GLY A 189 46.26 0.66 -41.29
CA GLY A 189 45.72 1.35 -42.47
C GLY A 189 44.84 2.53 -42.10
N LEU A 190 45.32 3.74 -42.42
CA LEU A 190 44.60 5.00 -42.27
C LEU A 190 43.20 4.95 -42.91
N LEU A 191 42.16 5.32 -42.15
CA LEU A 191 41.03 6.06 -42.70
C LEU A 191 40.35 6.92 -41.62
N ASN A 192 40.38 8.23 -41.85
CA ASN A 192 39.69 9.27 -41.09
C ASN A 192 38.16 9.11 -41.13
N SER A 193 37.47 9.21 -39.99
CA SER A 193 36.26 10.06 -39.89
C SER A 193 35.82 10.27 -38.43
N PRO A 194 35.31 11.47 -38.06
CA PRO A 194 34.91 11.81 -36.70
C PRO A 194 33.43 11.47 -36.48
N ARG A 195 33.13 10.55 -35.55
CA ARG A 195 31.77 10.38 -35.01
C ARG A 195 31.80 9.63 -33.67
N LEU A 196 32.20 10.36 -32.63
CA LEU A 196 32.08 9.96 -31.22
C LEU A 196 31.29 11.04 -30.46
N ARG A 197 30.05 11.28 -30.92
CA ARG A 197 29.02 12.02 -30.20
C ARG A 197 27.64 11.48 -30.57
N GLU A 198 27.31 10.32 -29.99
CA GLU A 198 25.93 9.91 -29.72
C GLU A 198 25.98 8.76 -28.70
N LEU A 199 26.40 9.09 -27.48
CA LEU A 199 26.36 8.20 -26.32
C LEU A 199 25.61 8.92 -25.19
N CYS A 200 24.35 9.24 -25.44
CA CYS A 200 23.32 9.67 -24.48
C CYS A 200 22.03 9.88 -25.28
N ARG A 201 21.42 8.79 -25.75
CA ARG A 201 20.02 8.81 -26.19
C ARG A 201 19.38 7.52 -25.70
N GLU A 202 18.40 7.67 -24.84
CA GLU A 202 17.60 6.59 -24.28
C GLU A 202 17.05 5.68 -25.38
N THR A 203 17.26 4.38 -25.20
CA THR A 203 16.33 3.35 -25.68
C THR A 203 15.99 2.47 -24.48
N ALA A 204 15.01 2.94 -23.69
CA ALA A 204 14.22 2.06 -22.85
C ALA A 204 13.30 1.22 -23.77
N GLY A 205 13.92 0.27 -24.48
CA GLY A 205 13.25 -0.75 -25.27
C GLY A 205 13.26 -2.05 -24.48
N GLY A 206 12.08 -2.53 -24.12
CA GLY A 206 11.90 -3.66 -23.21
C GLY A 206 12.34 -5.02 -23.74
N SER A 207 12.53 -5.95 -22.80
CA SER A 207 12.45 -7.43 -22.88
C SER A 207 13.03 -8.00 -21.56
N PRO A 208 12.95 -9.30 -21.29
CA PRO A 208 11.83 -10.24 -21.29
C PRO A 208 11.48 -10.59 -19.81
N ILE A 209 10.62 -11.58 -19.59
CA ILE A 209 10.06 -11.97 -18.29
C ILE A 209 11.16 -12.32 -17.26
N ARG A 210 11.62 -11.33 -16.50
CA ARG A 210 12.22 -11.51 -15.17
C ARG A 210 11.09 -11.40 -14.16
N THR A 211 10.96 -12.40 -13.29
CA THR A 211 10.04 -12.38 -12.15
C THR A 211 10.13 -11.04 -11.42
N ILE A 212 9.20 -10.15 -11.74
CA ILE A 212 9.14 -8.80 -11.19
C ILE A 212 8.71 -9.01 -9.75
N GLN A 213 9.64 -8.86 -8.80
CA GLN A 213 9.27 -8.56 -7.41
C GLN A 213 8.29 -7.40 -7.48
N GLY A 214 7.07 -7.60 -6.98
CA GLY A 214 5.95 -6.67 -7.09
C GLY A 214 6.43 -5.24 -6.99
N LYS A 215 6.54 -4.58 -8.14
CA LYS A 215 6.73 -3.14 -8.16
C LYS A 215 5.32 -2.62 -7.89
N GLY A 216 4.99 -2.42 -6.62
CA GLY A 216 3.87 -1.58 -6.22
C GLY A 216 4.23 -0.11 -6.46
N ALA A 217 3.23 0.75 -6.53
CA ALA A 217 3.45 2.17 -6.51
C ALA A 217 3.92 2.56 -5.10
N ALA A 218 5.03 3.30 -5.00
CA ALA A 218 5.62 3.66 -3.72
C ALA A 218 4.95 4.92 -3.17
N SER A 219 4.41 4.89 -1.96
CA SER A 219 4.08 6.12 -1.24
C SER A 219 5.36 6.72 -0.65
N GLN A 220 5.44 8.05 -0.55
CA GLN A 220 6.51 8.74 0.16
C GLN A 220 5.91 9.53 1.34
N VAL A 221 6.43 9.29 2.53
CA VAL A 221 6.06 10.04 3.73
C VAL A 221 7.08 11.15 3.96
N VAL A 222 6.59 12.36 4.24
CA VAL A 222 7.44 13.52 4.53
C VAL A 222 7.05 14.12 5.88
N MET A 223 8.07 14.36 6.72
CA MET A 223 7.97 15.14 7.95
C MET A 223 8.64 16.49 7.71
N ASP A 224 7.88 17.59 7.82
CA ASP A 224 8.45 18.93 7.72
C ASP A 224 9.37 19.18 8.93
N THR A 225 10.65 19.50 8.66
CA THR A 225 11.55 20.03 9.68
C THR A 225 11.26 21.52 9.88
N PRO A 226 11.23 22.04 11.12
CA PRO A 226 11.04 23.46 11.35
C PRO A 226 12.17 24.26 10.67
N GLN A 227 11.80 25.27 9.88
CA GLN A 227 12.74 26.22 9.30
C GLN A 227 13.50 26.92 10.44
N GLY A 228 14.76 26.55 10.68
CA GLY A 228 15.56 27.23 11.70
C GLY A 228 16.72 26.48 12.35
N MET A 229 17.05 25.23 11.98
CA MET A 229 18.28 24.58 12.46
C MET A 229 19.04 23.92 11.32
N ASN A 230 20.00 24.67 10.75
CA ASN A 230 21.08 24.12 9.96
C ASN A 230 22.12 23.50 10.91
N GLN A 231 22.21 22.18 10.97
CA GLN A 231 23.47 21.44 11.18
C GLN A 231 23.27 19.91 11.04
N CYS A 232 23.85 19.38 9.95
CA CYS A 232 24.46 18.06 9.73
C CYS A 232 23.68 16.79 10.13
N THR A 233 23.49 15.78 9.27
CA THR A 233 24.55 15.02 8.55
C THR A 233 24.00 14.32 7.30
N ASP A 234 24.81 14.31 6.22
CA ASP A 234 24.77 13.40 5.07
C ASP A 234 23.43 12.73 4.74
N GLU A 235 22.62 13.42 3.93
CA GLU A 235 21.60 12.78 3.11
C GLU A 235 22.29 11.87 2.07
N LYS A 236 22.65 10.67 2.49
CA LYS A 236 22.36 9.53 1.64
C LYS A 236 20.85 9.52 1.50
N VAL A 237 20.37 9.96 0.34
CA VAL A 237 19.08 9.54 -0.20
C VAL A 237 18.99 8.05 0.08
N ALA A 238 18.25 7.67 1.12
CA ALA A 238 18.10 6.29 1.53
C ALA A 238 17.62 5.55 0.29
N GLY A 239 18.38 4.51 -0.12
CA GLY A 239 18.12 3.78 -1.34
C GLY A 239 16.63 3.44 -1.42
N GLY A 240 15.99 3.93 -2.48
CA GLY A 240 14.55 3.82 -2.69
C GLY A 240 14.12 2.36 -2.72
N GLY A 241 13.77 1.84 -1.55
CA GLY A 241 12.99 0.63 -1.41
C GLY A 241 11.57 0.96 -1.82
N VAL A 242 11.13 0.40 -2.94
CA VAL A 242 9.72 0.43 -3.37
C VAL A 242 8.96 -0.42 -2.36
N PHE A 243 8.32 0.22 -1.38
CA PHE A 243 7.43 -0.46 -0.43
C PHE A 243 5.99 -0.06 -0.71
N GLU A 244 5.14 -1.07 -0.84
CA GLU A 244 3.69 -0.96 -1.03
C GLU A 244 2.97 -0.55 0.27
N GLN A 245 3.61 -0.79 1.43
CA GLN A 245 3.12 -0.43 2.75
C GLN A 245 4.24 0.17 3.61
N GLN A 246 3.93 1.24 4.34
CA GLN A 246 4.84 1.91 5.28
C GLN A 246 4.32 1.80 6.71
N VAL A 247 5.22 1.45 7.64
CA VAL A 247 4.90 1.27 9.07
C VAL A 247 5.70 2.26 9.89
N LEU A 248 4.99 3.07 10.67
CA LEU A 248 5.53 4.22 11.39
C LEU A 248 5.13 4.19 12.85
N VAL A 249 6.08 4.63 13.65
CA VAL A 249 6.00 4.70 15.10
C VAL A 249 6.04 6.15 15.50
N MET A 250 5.03 6.61 16.23
CA MET A 250 4.86 8.02 16.56
C MET A 250 4.70 8.17 18.08
N PRO A 251 5.69 8.73 18.79
CA PRO A 251 5.51 9.04 20.20
C PRO A 251 4.48 10.17 20.35
N LEU A 252 3.64 10.07 21.38
CA LEU A 252 2.66 11.07 21.77
C LEU A 252 3.26 11.99 22.84
N GLU A 253 3.24 13.30 22.61
CA GLU A 253 3.51 14.31 23.64
C GLU A 253 2.20 14.77 24.30
N GLY A 254 2.20 14.88 25.63
CA GLY A 254 1.04 15.33 26.42
C GLY A 254 -0.11 14.30 26.52
N ASP A 255 -1.22 14.67 27.15
CA ASP A 255 -2.40 13.82 27.45
C ASP A 255 -3.25 13.44 26.21
N ALA A 256 -2.62 13.31 25.05
CA ALA A 256 -3.24 12.72 23.87
C ALA A 256 -3.54 11.24 24.17
N VAL A 257 -4.79 10.96 24.49
CA VAL A 257 -5.35 9.61 24.60
C VAL A 257 -6.26 9.44 23.39
N LEU A 258 -5.97 8.44 22.55
CA LEU A 258 -6.99 7.92 21.64
C LEU A 258 -8.06 7.26 22.52
N GLN A 259 -9.15 7.98 22.79
CA GLN A 259 -10.37 7.40 23.36
C GLN A 259 -11.18 6.72 22.26
#